data_AF-A0A2H0MNN1-F1
#
_entry.id   AF-A0A2H0MNN1-F1
#
_cell.length_a   1.000
_cell.length_b   1.000
_cell.length_c   1.000
_cell.angle_alpha   90.00
_cell.angle_beta   90.00
_cell.angle_gamma   90.00
#
_symmetry.space_group_name_H-M   'P 1'
#
loop_
_entity.id
_entity.type
_entity.pdbx_description
1 polymer ?
#
loop_
_entity_poly.entity_id
_entity_poly.type
_entity_poly.pdbx_seq_one_letter_code
_entity_poly.pdbx_strand_id
1 'polypeptide(L)'
;MWKRIKNFLINLLFPKYCLGCQREGDYLCEDCQATLEISSIHQKADLEELSDLYFAADYQKPLIQNVIQQFKYEPFIKELAKSLSSLIIEH
;
A
#
# COMPACT_ATOMS: atom_id res chain seq x y z
N MET A 1 -0.03 1.74 -32.86
CA MET A 1 0.58 0.40 -32.69
C MET A 1 1.76 0.38 -31.70
N TRP A 2 2.73 1.31 -31.80
CA TRP A 2 3.93 1.37 -30.94
C TRP A 2 3.68 1.33 -29.42
N LYS A 3 2.65 2.04 -28.92
CA LYS A 3 2.29 2.07 -27.49
C LYS A 3 1.99 0.67 -26.92
N ARG A 4 1.39 -0.22 -27.70
CA ARG A 4 1.05 -1.59 -27.25
C ARG A 4 2.28 -2.46 -27.09
N ILE A 5 3.23 -2.37 -28.02
CA ILE A 5 4.50 -3.12 -27.98
C ILE A 5 5.37 -2.65 -26.81
N LYS A 6 5.44 -1.33 -26.58
CA LYS A 6 6.19 -0.77 -25.44
C LYS A 6 5.61 -1.26 -24.10
N ASN A 7 4.30 -1.19 -23.91
CA ASN A 7 3.67 -1.70 -22.68
C ASN A 7 3.84 -3.21 -22.53
N PHE A 8 3.77 -3.98 -23.63
CA PHE A 8 4.02 -5.42 -23.61
C PHE A 8 5.46 -5.73 -23.15
N LEU A 9 6.46 -5.05 -23.70
CA LEU A 9 7.86 -5.24 -23.29
C LEU A 9 8.11 -4.80 -21.84
N ILE A 10 7.50 -3.69 -21.39
CA ILE A 10 7.61 -3.24 -20.00
C ILE A 10 6.99 -4.25 -19.04
N ASN A 11 5.80 -4.76 -19.34
CA ASN A 11 5.15 -5.77 -18.49
C ASN A 11 5.89 -7.11 -18.51
N LEU A 12 6.56 -7.45 -19.62
CA LEU A 12 7.39 -8.66 -19.72
C LEU A 12 8.70 -8.53 -18.92
N LEU A 13 9.34 -7.35 -18.93
CA LEU A 13 10.61 -7.11 -18.25
C LEU A 13 10.44 -6.69 -16.78
N PHE A 14 9.33 -6.05 -16.45
CA PHE A 14 8.98 -5.54 -15.13
C PHE A 14 7.53 -5.89 -14.79
N PRO A 15 7.25 -7.18 -14.51
CA PRO A 15 5.90 -7.60 -14.19
C PRO A 15 5.49 -7.01 -12.84
N LYS A 16 4.22 -6.63 -12.73
CA LYS A 16 3.64 -6.16 -11.47
C LYS A 16 3.33 -7.36 -10.59
N TYR A 17 4.14 -7.57 -9.57
CA TYR A 17 3.92 -8.63 -8.58
C TYR A 17 3.42 -8.06 -7.26
N CYS A 18 2.49 -8.78 -6.65
CA CYS A 18 2.01 -8.44 -5.32
C CYS A 18 3.12 -8.62 -4.28
N LEU A 19 3.31 -7.61 -3.43
CA LEU A 19 4.31 -7.60 -2.36
C LEU A 19 4.03 -8.62 -1.25
N GLY A 20 2.79 -9.14 -1.16
CA GLY A 20 2.40 -10.14 -0.17
C GLY A 20 2.43 -11.58 -0.69
N CYS A 21 1.74 -11.87 -1.80
CA CYS A 21 1.56 -13.23 -2.31
C CYS A 21 2.26 -13.52 -3.65
N GLN A 22 2.96 -12.55 -4.23
CA GLN A 22 3.67 -12.67 -5.51
C GLN A 22 2.79 -13.02 -6.73
N ARG A 23 1.46 -12.88 -6.64
CA ARG A 23 0.58 -12.98 -7.82
C ARG A 23 0.82 -11.81 -8.77
N GLU A 24 0.64 -12.04 -10.07
CA GLU A 24 0.75 -10.98 -11.09
C GLU A 24 -0.51 -10.11 -11.13
N GLY A 25 -0.34 -8.82 -11.43
CA GLY A 25 -1.43 -7.88 -11.76
C GLY A 25 -1.38 -6.59 -10.95
N ASP A 26 -1.26 -6.71 -9.63
CA ASP A 26 -1.30 -5.59 -8.69
C ASP A 26 -0.15 -5.67 -7.68
N TYR A 27 0.40 -4.52 -7.26
CA TYR A 27 1.44 -4.47 -6.23
C TYR A 27 0.92 -4.83 -4.83
N LEU A 28 -0.37 -4.62 -4.58
CA LEU A 28 -1.07 -5.14 -3.42
C LEU A 28 -2.44 -5.62 -3.89
N CYS A 29 -2.65 -6.94 -3.89
CA CYS A 29 -3.92 -7.50 -4.31
C CYS A 29 -5.00 -7.36 -3.25
N GLU A 30 -6.27 -7.49 -3.67
CA GLU A 30 -7.43 -7.47 -2.77
C GLU A 30 -7.30 -8.50 -1.64
N ASP A 31 -6.83 -9.73 -1.92
CA ASP A 31 -6.64 -10.76 -0.87
C ASP A 31 -5.61 -10.33 0.17
N CYS A 32 -4.43 -9.85 -0.27
CA CYS A 32 -3.39 -9.37 0.64
C CYS A 32 -3.82 -8.09 1.36
N GLN A 33 -4.57 -7.22 0.69
CA GLN A 33 -5.13 -6.02 1.30
C GLN A 33 -6.12 -6.39 2.42
N ALA A 34 -6.99 -7.37 2.19
CA ALA A 34 -7.93 -7.85 3.20
C ALA A 34 -7.25 -8.53 4.41
N THR A 35 -6.01 -9.01 4.25
CA THR A 35 -5.20 -9.51 5.37
C THR A 35 -4.54 -8.43 6.20
N LEU A 36 -4.53 -7.18 5.73
CA LEU A 36 -3.99 -6.07 6.51
C LEU A 36 -4.94 -5.80 7.68
N GLU A 37 -4.45 -6.08 8.88
CA GLU A 37 -5.17 -5.74 10.10
C GLU A 37 -5.27 -4.21 10.22
N ILE A 38 -6.48 -3.69 10.02
CA ILE A 38 -6.79 -2.29 10.28
C ILE A 38 -6.86 -2.14 11.79
N SER A 39 -5.91 -1.39 12.33
CA SER A 39 -5.91 -1.05 13.74
C SER A 39 -7.10 -0.13 13.96
N SER A 40 -7.89 -0.30 15.02
CA SER A 40 -8.91 0.68 15.46
C SER A 40 -8.37 1.57 16.60
N ILE A 41 -7.06 1.48 16.85
CA ILE A 41 -6.41 2.23 17.91
C ILE A 41 -6.36 3.68 17.47
N HIS A 42 -6.99 4.52 18.28
CA HIS A 42 -6.81 5.96 18.24
C HIS A 42 -6.36 6.44 19.63
N GLN A 43 -5.57 7.49 19.65
CA GLN A 43 -5.14 8.14 20.88
C GLN A 43 -5.72 9.54 20.89
N LYS A 44 -6.74 9.74 21.74
CA LYS A 44 -7.26 11.07 22.03
C LYS A 44 -6.14 11.92 22.63
N ALA A 45 -5.55 12.74 21.79
CA ALA A 45 -4.60 13.76 22.20
C ALA A 45 -5.44 15.00 22.50
N ASP A 46 -5.50 15.45 23.75
CA ASP A 46 -6.16 16.73 24.08
C ASP A 46 -5.09 17.83 24.01
N LEU A 47 -4.49 17.98 22.82
CA LEU A 47 -3.51 19.02 22.54
C LEU A 47 -4.25 20.25 22.03
N GLU A 48 -3.72 21.46 22.29
CA GLU A 48 -4.39 22.72 21.94
C GLU A 48 -4.83 22.80 20.47
N GLU A 49 -4.08 22.15 19.57
CA GLU A 49 -4.31 22.19 18.11
C GLU A 49 -4.58 20.82 17.47
N LEU A 50 -4.63 19.75 18.27
CA LEU A 50 -4.80 18.39 17.76
C LEU A 50 -5.68 17.58 18.71
N SER A 51 -6.85 17.16 18.22
CA SER A 51 -7.90 16.52 19.03
C SER A 51 -7.78 15.00 19.15
N ASP A 52 -7.14 14.34 18.18
CA ASP A 52 -7.07 12.88 18.13
C ASP A 52 -5.95 12.41 17.18
N LEU A 53 -5.44 11.21 17.42
CA LEU A 53 -4.42 10.55 16.62
C LEU A 53 -4.93 9.18 16.18
N TYR A 54 -5.05 8.99 14.88
CA TYR A 54 -5.55 7.75 14.29
C TYR A 54 -4.39 6.95 13.67
N PHE A 55 -4.37 5.64 13.92
CA PHE A 55 -3.35 4.74 13.41
C PHE A 55 -4.02 3.62 12.60
N ALA A 56 -4.06 3.80 11.28
CA ALA A 56 -4.77 2.91 10.36
C ALA A 56 -4.20 1.47 10.32
N ALA A 57 -2.90 1.29 10.55
CA ALA A 57 -2.25 -0.03 10.49
C ALA A 57 -1.05 -0.12 11.44
N ASP A 58 -0.75 -1.34 11.87
CA ASP A 58 0.43 -1.63 12.68
C ASP A 58 1.69 -1.73 11.80
N TYR A 59 2.62 -0.78 11.99
CA TYR A 59 3.89 -0.75 11.28
C TYR A 59 4.80 -1.95 11.62
N GLN A 60 4.54 -2.71 12.68
CA GLN A 60 5.35 -3.89 13.00
C GLN A 60 5.10 -5.08 12.06
N LYS A 61 3.97 -5.09 11.33
CA LYS A 61 3.62 -6.16 10.40
C LYS A 61 4.55 -6.10 9.16
N PRO A 62 5.22 -7.21 8.77
CA PRO A 62 6.19 -7.20 7.68
C PRO A 62 5.63 -6.70 6.33
N LEU A 63 4.39 -7.04 6.01
CA LEU A 63 3.74 -6.61 4.77
C LEU A 63 3.50 -5.09 4.76
N ILE A 64 3.05 -4.50 5.88
CA ILE A 64 2.87 -3.05 6.02
C ILE A 64 4.21 -2.31 5.87
N GLN A 65 5.28 -2.81 6.50
CA GLN A 65 6.62 -2.22 6.35
C GLN A 65 7.06 -2.22 4.89
N ASN A 66 6.92 -3.36 4.22
CA ASN A 66 7.33 -3.51 2.82
C ASN A 66 6.54 -2.55 1.92
N VAL A 67 5.20 -2.54 2.03
CA VAL A 67 4.33 -1.64 1.25
C VAL A 67 4.69 -0.16 1.48
N ILE A 68 4.89 0.26 2.72
CA ILE A 68 5.27 1.65 3.04
C ILE A 68 6.66 1.99 2.51
N GLN A 69 7.63 1.08 2.65
CA GLN A 69 9.00 1.30 2.16
C GLN A 69 9.02 1.43 0.63
N GLN A 70 8.37 0.53 -0.10
CA GLN A 70 8.30 0.55 -1.56
C GLN A 70 7.50 1.75 -2.10
N PHE A 71 6.55 2.27 -1.31
CA PHE A 71 5.85 3.51 -1.63
C PHE A 71 6.73 4.75 -1.42
N LYS A 72 7.43 4.83 -0.27
CA LYS A 72 8.20 6.01 0.16
C LYS A 72 9.58 6.12 -0.50
N TYR A 73 10.21 4.99 -0.79
CA TYR A 73 11.58 4.91 -1.30
C TYR A 73 11.62 4.13 -2.62
N GLU A 74 12.77 4.12 -3.29
CA GLU A 74 12.96 3.36 -4.53
C GLU A 74 12.45 1.92 -4.36
N PRO A 75 11.61 1.42 -5.29
CA PRO A 75 11.29 1.92 -6.63
C PRO A 75 10.14 2.94 -6.74
N PHE A 76 9.63 3.47 -5.63
CA PHE A 76 8.58 4.52 -5.57
C PHE A 76 7.27 4.12 -6.27
N ILE A 77 6.67 3.03 -5.81
CA ILE A 77 5.46 2.45 -6.40
C ILE A 77 4.24 3.33 -6.08
N LYS A 78 4.03 4.40 -6.86
CA LYS A 78 2.95 5.38 -6.66
C LYS A 78 1.55 4.79 -6.72
N GLU A 79 1.38 3.65 -7.40
CA GLU A 79 0.10 2.95 -7.49
C GLU A 79 -0.41 2.45 -6.14
N LEU A 80 0.49 2.21 -5.17
CA LEU A 80 0.13 1.83 -3.79
C LEU A 80 -0.65 2.92 -3.06
N ALA A 81 -0.63 4.18 -3.52
CA ALA A 81 -1.36 5.28 -2.90
C ALA A 81 -2.86 4.97 -2.75
N LYS A 82 -3.47 4.30 -3.75
CA LYS A 82 -4.88 3.95 -3.72
C LYS A 82 -5.17 2.96 -2.59
N SER A 83 -4.42 1.86 -2.52
CA SER A 83 -4.60 0.83 -1.48
C SER A 83 -4.28 1.34 -0.07
N LEU A 84 -3.26 2.19 0.07
CA LEU A 84 -2.94 2.81 1.35
C LEU A 84 -4.01 3.81 1.80
N SER A 85 -4.60 4.57 0.88
CA SER A 85 -5.68 5.51 1.21
C SER A 85 -6.94 4.81 1.71
N SER A 86 -7.27 3.61 1.19
CA SER A 86 -8.43 2.86 1.67
C SER A 86 -8.29 2.43 3.13
N LEU A 87 -7.07 2.12 3.59
CA LEU A 87 -6.83 1.79 5.01
C LEU A 87 -7.17 2.96 5.94
N ILE A 88 -6.95 4.20 5.49
CA ILE A 88 -7.26 5.41 6.28
C ILE A 88 -8.76 5.69 6.28
N ILE A 89 -9.47 5.38 5.18
CA ILE A 89 -10.91 5.59 5.05
C ILE A 89 -11.71 4.54 5.86
N GLU A 90 -11.19 3.32 5.92
CA GLU A 90 -11.82 2.19 6.63
C GLU A 90 -11.59 2.22 8.15
N HIS A 91 -10.70 3.09 8.63
CA HIS A 91 -10.42 3.33 10.04
C HIS A 91 -11.51 4.18 10.69
#